data_AF-A0A8H5B7J9-F1
#
_entry.id   AF-A0A8H5B7J9-F1
#
_cell.length_a   1.000
_cell.length_b   1.000
_cell.length_c   1.000
_cell.angle_alpha   90.00
_cell.angle_beta   90.00
_cell.angle_gamma   90.00
#
_symmetry.space_group_name_H-M   'P 1'
#
loop_
_entity.id
_entity.type
_entity.pdbx_description
1 polymer ?
#
loop_
_entity_poly.entity_id
_entity_poly.type
_entity_poly.pdbx_seq_one_letter_code
_entity_poly.pdbx_strand_id
1 'polypeptide(L)'
;MKLIQRFAAGVVSILLVGQSVRADSWTSLGCFSDSMSSRALGAASLLNQPSFTLTQCTNFCGSYKYVGIENGKDCYCANTINPSSTNIGQESCNVICTGQFDTYCGGLNAIQIFRHDVPPPIVWNSIGCYTDSTSSRTLRTASFTSVNNMTVAACKSYCAGYPYAGVEYARVSYLYTIIYRYSSTNDTFYALQSLNSGVL
;
A
#
# COMPACT_ATOMS: atom_id res chain seq x y z
N MET A 1 -50.93 -21.11 -14.98
CA MET A 1 -50.53 -21.98 -13.86
C MET A 1 -49.39 -22.88 -14.35
N LYS A 2 -48.27 -22.95 -13.62
CA LYS A 2 -47.01 -23.65 -13.99
C LYS A 2 -47.17 -25.17 -14.15
N LEU A 3 -46.33 -25.78 -14.99
CA LEU A 3 -45.37 -26.88 -14.72
C LEU A 3 -44.59 -27.14 -16.03
N ILE A 4 -43.33 -26.71 -16.22
CA ILE A 4 -42.02 -27.33 -15.87
C ILE A 4 -41.91 -28.84 -16.15
N GLN A 5 -41.02 -29.21 -17.09
CA GLN A 5 -40.04 -30.28 -16.87
C GLN A 5 -38.74 -30.03 -17.68
N ARG A 6 -37.62 -30.43 -17.06
CA ARG A 6 -36.24 -29.94 -17.26
C ARG A 6 -35.45 -30.75 -18.30
N PHE A 7 -34.53 -30.11 -19.01
CA PHE A 7 -33.45 -30.76 -19.77
C PHE A 7 -32.15 -30.78 -18.97
N ALA A 8 -31.47 -31.93 -19.02
CA ALA A 8 -30.13 -32.13 -18.48
C ALA A 8 -29.08 -31.67 -19.51
N ALA A 9 -28.09 -30.90 -19.07
CA ALA A 9 -26.88 -30.60 -19.83
C ALA A 9 -25.68 -30.67 -18.89
N GLY A 10 -24.81 -31.66 -19.15
CA GLY A 10 -23.50 -31.79 -18.52
C GLY A 10 -22.49 -30.88 -19.22
N VAL A 11 -22.01 -29.88 -18.47
CA VAL A 11 -20.63 -29.37 -18.44
C VAL A 11 -20.56 -28.48 -17.18
N VAL A 12 -20.11 -29.04 -16.07
CA VAL A 12 -19.76 -28.25 -14.88
C VAL A 12 -18.37 -27.68 -15.11
N SER A 13 -18.28 -26.67 -15.98
CA SER A 13 -17.17 -25.72 -15.91
C SER A 13 -17.40 -24.92 -14.64
N ILE A 14 -16.58 -25.21 -13.63
CA ILE A 14 -16.45 -24.39 -12.44
C ILE A 14 -16.04 -22.99 -12.93
N LEU A 15 -17.02 -22.10 -13.06
CA LEU A 15 -16.80 -20.66 -13.07
C LEU A 15 -16.19 -20.34 -11.71
N LEU A 16 -14.86 -20.28 -11.66
CA LEU A 16 -14.15 -19.57 -10.61
C LEU A 16 -14.64 -18.12 -10.65
N VAL A 17 -15.55 -17.80 -9.74
CA VAL A 17 -15.83 -16.42 -9.36
C VAL A 17 -14.56 -15.89 -8.73
N GLY A 18 -13.89 -14.93 -9.38
CA GLY A 18 -12.56 -14.48 -8.98
C GLY A 18 -12.16 -13.13 -9.55
N GLN A 19 -13.03 -12.13 -9.33
CA GLN A 19 -12.74 -10.70 -9.26
C GLN A 19 -11.96 -10.06 -10.42
N SER A 20 -12.70 -9.41 -11.31
CA SER A 20 -12.22 -8.21 -12.01
C SER A 20 -11.86 -7.14 -10.98
N VAL A 21 -10.59 -7.03 -10.59
CA VAL A 21 -10.10 -5.89 -9.80
C VAL A 21 -10.18 -4.67 -10.70
N ARG A 22 -11.09 -3.76 -10.32
CA ARG A 22 -11.53 -2.56 -11.02
C ARG A 22 -10.39 -1.78 -11.69
N ALA A 23 -10.61 -1.40 -12.96
CA ALA A 23 -10.20 -0.08 -13.40
C ALA A 23 -10.80 0.94 -12.42
N ASP A 24 -9.99 1.89 -11.95
CA ASP A 24 -10.30 2.96 -10.99
C ASP A 24 -10.05 2.62 -9.51
N SER A 25 -8.83 2.19 -9.21
CA SER A 25 -8.32 2.03 -7.84
C SER A 25 -7.54 3.25 -7.32
N TRP A 26 -7.59 4.37 -8.02
CA TRP A 26 -6.88 5.61 -7.69
C TRP A 26 -7.81 6.82 -7.71
N THR A 27 -7.86 7.56 -6.61
CA THR A 27 -8.62 8.82 -6.49
C THR A 27 -7.66 10.01 -6.57
N SER A 28 -7.98 10.97 -7.44
CA SER A 28 -7.25 12.25 -7.51
C SER A 28 -7.45 13.05 -6.23
N LEU A 29 -6.35 13.53 -5.64
CA LEU A 29 -6.35 14.46 -4.51
C LEU A 29 -6.21 15.92 -4.95
N GLY A 30 -5.98 16.16 -6.24
CA GLY A 30 -5.75 17.48 -6.81
C GLY A 30 -4.27 17.78 -7.08
N CYS A 31 -4.01 19.05 -7.36
CA CYS A 31 -2.69 19.57 -7.71
C CYS A 31 -1.99 20.17 -6.50
N PHE A 32 -0.73 19.77 -6.28
CA PHE A 32 0.06 20.17 -5.13
C PHE A 32 1.38 20.84 -5.55
N SER A 33 1.94 21.69 -4.68
CA SER A 33 3.25 22.29 -4.90
C SER A 33 4.36 21.24 -4.84
N ASP A 34 5.27 21.28 -5.80
CA ASP A 34 6.42 20.38 -5.88
C ASP A 34 7.67 21.14 -6.33
N SER A 35 8.85 20.73 -5.88
CA SER A 35 10.12 21.33 -6.31
C SER A 35 11.28 20.37 -6.10
N MET A 36 12.37 20.57 -6.84
CA MET A 36 13.59 19.76 -6.67
C MET A 36 14.15 19.77 -5.24
N SER A 37 14.00 20.88 -4.51
CA SER A 37 14.47 21.02 -3.12
C SER A 37 13.45 20.54 -2.08
N SER A 38 12.18 20.37 -2.46
CA SER A 38 11.11 19.90 -1.58
C SER A 38 10.07 19.15 -2.39
N ARG A 39 10.35 17.87 -2.68
CA ARG A 39 9.43 16.99 -3.39
C ARG A 39 8.22 16.68 -2.52
N ALA A 40 7.03 16.71 -3.11
CA ALA A 40 5.80 16.28 -2.47
C ALA A 40 5.83 14.77 -2.21
N LEU A 41 6.36 14.00 -3.18
CA LEU A 41 6.51 12.54 -3.13
C LEU A 41 7.98 12.17 -3.40
N GLY A 42 8.69 11.70 -2.37
CA GLY A 42 10.15 11.53 -2.42
C GLY A 42 10.68 10.10 -2.39
N ALA A 43 9.82 9.06 -2.42
CA ALA A 43 10.27 7.69 -2.13
C ALA A 43 10.81 6.94 -3.37
N ALA A 44 10.19 7.11 -4.53
CA ALA A 44 10.62 6.51 -5.79
C ALA A 44 10.17 7.37 -6.97
N SER A 45 10.85 7.25 -8.11
CA SER A 45 10.50 8.00 -9.32
C SER A 45 10.84 7.26 -10.62
N LEU A 46 10.02 7.50 -11.64
CA LEU A 46 10.25 7.09 -13.03
C LEU A 46 10.15 8.35 -13.90
N LEU A 47 11.27 8.81 -14.43
CA LEU A 47 11.39 10.13 -15.06
C LEU A 47 11.53 10.05 -16.60
N ASN A 48 11.19 11.13 -17.28
CA ASN A 48 11.38 11.35 -18.72
C ASN A 48 10.79 10.26 -19.61
N GLN A 49 9.57 9.82 -19.32
CA GLN A 49 8.90 8.78 -20.11
C GLN A 49 8.37 9.35 -21.45
N PRO A 50 8.77 8.79 -22.61
CA PRO A 50 8.49 9.40 -23.91
C PRO A 50 7.02 9.32 -24.35
N SER A 51 6.31 8.26 -23.98
CA SER A 51 4.87 8.08 -24.22
C SER A 51 4.21 7.73 -22.89
N PHE A 52 4.09 8.75 -22.03
CA PHE A 52 3.68 8.60 -20.65
C PHE A 52 2.16 8.56 -20.50
N THR A 53 1.69 7.61 -19.69
CA THR A 53 0.28 7.44 -19.32
C THR A 53 0.16 7.36 -17.81
N LEU A 54 -0.99 7.75 -17.25
CA LEU A 54 -1.26 7.57 -15.82
C LEU A 54 -1.16 6.09 -15.40
N THR A 55 -1.58 5.18 -16.27
CA THR A 55 -1.50 3.74 -16.05
C THR A 55 -0.08 3.23 -15.86
N GLN A 56 0.90 3.76 -16.60
CA GLN A 56 2.31 3.39 -16.39
C GLN A 56 2.79 3.81 -15.00
N CYS A 57 2.42 5.02 -14.57
CA CYS A 57 2.85 5.54 -13.28
C CYS A 57 2.19 4.82 -12.11
N THR A 58 0.89 4.57 -12.19
CA THR A 58 0.15 3.79 -11.19
C THR A 58 0.64 2.35 -11.09
N ASN A 59 1.03 1.72 -12.20
CA ASN A 59 1.67 0.39 -12.18
C ASN A 59 3.04 0.43 -11.51
N PHE A 60 3.89 1.42 -11.85
CA PHE A 60 5.19 1.60 -11.21
C PHE A 60 5.06 1.84 -9.70
N CYS A 61 4.10 2.68 -9.30
CA CYS A 61 3.82 3.01 -7.91
C CYS A 61 2.83 2.05 -7.23
N GLY A 62 2.52 0.90 -7.82
CA GLY A 62 1.44 0.02 -7.35
C GLY A 62 1.61 -0.52 -5.92
N SER A 63 2.78 -0.33 -5.33
CA SER A 63 3.15 -0.73 -3.98
C SER A 63 3.11 0.45 -2.98
N TYR A 64 2.91 1.67 -3.46
CA TYR A 64 2.87 2.91 -2.66
C TYR A 64 1.43 3.40 -2.47
N LYS A 65 1.23 4.16 -1.39
CA LYS A 65 -0.07 4.79 -1.08
C LYS A 65 -0.43 5.93 -2.03
N TYR A 66 0.59 6.70 -2.45
CA TYR A 66 0.43 7.87 -3.29
C TYR A 66 1.29 7.75 -4.54
N VAL A 67 0.71 8.22 -5.64
CA VAL A 67 1.36 8.42 -6.92
C VAL A 67 1.19 9.87 -7.31
N GLY A 68 2.19 10.44 -7.96
CA GLY A 68 2.16 11.79 -8.46
C GLY A 68 2.81 11.88 -9.83
N ILE A 69 2.24 12.74 -10.66
CA ILE A 69 2.72 12.96 -12.03
C ILE A 69 3.08 14.44 -12.20
N GLU A 70 4.24 14.67 -12.82
CA GLU A 70 4.79 16.00 -13.06
C GLU A 70 5.18 16.12 -14.54
N ASN A 71 5.08 17.35 -15.07
CA ASN A 71 5.65 17.76 -16.35
C ASN A 71 5.30 16.86 -17.56
N GLY A 72 4.15 16.19 -17.54
CA GLY A 72 3.68 15.37 -18.66
C GLY A 72 4.31 13.98 -18.79
N LYS A 73 5.40 13.70 -18.05
CA LYS A 73 6.26 12.53 -18.31
C LYS A 73 7.04 11.99 -17.11
N ASP A 74 6.89 12.62 -15.95
CA ASP A 74 7.59 12.25 -14.73
C ASP A 74 6.61 11.66 -13.73
N CYS A 75 7.02 10.59 -13.08
CA CYS A 75 6.23 9.83 -12.11
C CYS A 75 6.97 9.76 -10.78
N TYR A 76 6.23 9.93 -9.69
CA TYR A 76 6.73 9.90 -8.32
C TYR A 76 5.82 9.06 -7.43
N CYS A 77 6.41 8.37 -6.46
CA CYS A 77 5.70 7.56 -5.48
C CYS A 77 6.09 7.94 -4.06
N ALA A 78 5.16 7.84 -3.12
CA ALA A 78 5.47 7.86 -1.69
C ALA A 78 4.34 7.24 -0.85
N ASN A 79 4.65 6.93 0.41
CA ASN A 79 3.64 6.51 1.39
C ASN A 79 3.10 7.68 2.24
N THR A 80 3.76 8.84 2.15
CA THR A 80 3.39 10.10 2.80
C THR A 80 3.58 11.24 1.80
N ILE A 81 2.73 12.26 1.90
CA ILE A 81 2.92 13.53 1.20
C ILE A 81 3.76 14.43 2.11
N ASN A 82 4.77 15.10 1.57
CA ASN A 82 5.57 16.08 2.31
C ASN A 82 4.64 17.18 2.90
N PRO A 83 4.66 17.44 4.22
CA PRO A 83 3.77 18.42 4.84
C PRO A 83 3.91 19.85 4.31
N SER A 84 5.05 20.22 3.71
CA SER A 84 5.23 21.54 3.09
C SER A 84 4.56 21.66 1.72
N SER A 85 4.14 20.54 1.12
CA SER A 85 3.43 20.51 -0.15
C SER A 85 1.95 20.80 0.08
N THR A 86 1.45 21.85 -0.55
CA THR A 86 0.09 22.36 -0.36
C THR A 86 -0.69 22.27 -1.66
N ASN A 87 -2.02 22.15 -1.57
CA ASN A 87 -2.86 22.21 -2.76
C ASN A 87 -2.79 23.61 -3.38
N ILE A 88 -2.44 23.70 -4.66
CA ILE A 88 -2.23 24.95 -5.40
C ILE A 88 -3.29 25.18 -6.51
N GLY A 89 -4.33 24.34 -6.55
CA GLY A 89 -5.39 24.43 -7.54
C GLY A 89 -5.06 23.74 -8.86
N GLN A 90 -6.08 23.17 -9.51
CA GLN A 90 -5.93 22.37 -10.73
C GLN A 90 -5.30 23.16 -11.89
N GLU A 91 -5.48 24.48 -11.90
CA GLU A 91 -4.92 25.39 -12.91
C GLU A 91 -3.39 25.31 -13.02
N SER A 92 -2.69 24.94 -11.94
CA SER A 92 -1.24 24.73 -11.94
C SER A 92 -0.83 23.37 -12.52
N CYS A 93 -1.74 22.40 -12.56
CA CYS A 93 -1.53 21.09 -13.17
C CYS A 93 -2.17 21.04 -14.56
N ASN A 94 -1.66 21.88 -15.47
CA ASN A 94 -2.21 22.12 -16.80
C ASN A 94 -1.39 21.50 -17.95
N VAL A 95 -0.36 20.71 -17.64
CA VAL A 95 0.44 20.00 -18.64
C VAL A 95 -0.25 18.69 -19.00
N ILE A 96 -0.34 18.38 -20.29
CA ILE A 96 -0.94 17.14 -20.80
C ILE A 96 0.10 16.01 -20.82
N CYS A 97 -0.32 14.78 -20.54
CA CYS A 97 0.54 13.61 -20.60
C CYS A 97 1.10 13.37 -22.02
N THR A 98 2.35 12.95 -22.15
CA THR A 98 3.00 12.76 -23.46
C THR A 98 2.45 11.58 -24.27
N GLY A 99 1.80 10.61 -23.62
CA GLY A 99 1.20 9.43 -24.26
C GLY A 99 -0.32 9.28 -24.05
N GLN A 100 -0.98 10.25 -23.39
CA GLN A 100 -2.41 10.22 -23.08
C GLN A 100 -2.98 11.65 -23.10
N PHE A 101 -3.38 12.11 -24.29
CA PHE A 101 -3.63 13.53 -24.55
C PHE A 101 -4.93 14.12 -23.97
N ASP A 102 -5.75 13.30 -23.33
CA ASP A 102 -7.00 13.70 -22.66
C ASP A 102 -6.83 13.89 -21.14
N THR A 103 -5.60 13.77 -20.64
CA THR A 103 -5.32 13.71 -19.20
C THR A 103 -4.25 14.73 -18.80
N TYR A 104 -4.50 15.43 -17.70
CA TYR A 104 -3.53 16.32 -17.07
C TYR A 104 -2.49 15.53 -16.27
N CYS A 105 -1.21 15.79 -16.53
CA CYS A 105 -0.04 15.17 -15.95
C CYS A 105 0.85 16.18 -15.19
N GLY A 106 0.23 16.94 -14.29
CA GLY A 106 0.95 17.91 -13.45
C GLY A 106 1.26 19.22 -14.17
N GLY A 107 2.31 19.91 -13.74
CA GLY A 107 2.76 21.18 -14.28
C GLY A 107 4.18 21.53 -13.87
N LEU A 108 4.58 22.78 -14.09
CA LEU A 108 5.89 23.27 -13.63
C LEU A 108 5.83 23.55 -12.13
N ASN A 109 6.69 22.88 -11.35
CA ASN A 109 6.68 22.95 -9.87
C ASN A 109 5.32 22.55 -9.25
N ALA A 110 4.59 21.67 -9.96
CA ALA A 110 3.23 21.30 -9.64
C ALA A 110 3.02 19.82 -9.95
N ILE A 111 2.58 19.05 -8.96
CA ILE A 111 2.38 17.61 -9.07
C ILE A 111 0.91 17.27 -8.89
N GLN A 112 0.35 16.51 -9.84
CA GLN A 112 -1.00 15.97 -9.70
C GLN A 112 -0.90 14.68 -8.87
N ILE A 113 -1.51 14.66 -7.67
CA ILE A 113 -1.41 13.52 -6.74
C ILE A 113 -2.68 12.68 -6.80
N PHE A 114 -2.50 11.36 -6.83
CA PHE A 114 -3.55 10.37 -6.68
C PHE A 114 -3.24 9.46 -5.50
N ARG A 115 -4.28 9.01 -4.81
CA ARG A 115 -4.21 8.06 -3.71
C ARG A 115 -4.79 6.73 -4.14
N HIS A 116 -4.13 5.65 -3.76
CA HIS A 116 -4.67 4.32 -3.95
C HIS A 116 -5.87 4.11 -3.01
N ASP A 117 -7.04 3.78 -3.56
CA ASP A 117 -8.28 3.59 -2.80
C ASP A 117 -8.35 2.23 -2.09
N VAL A 118 -7.54 1.28 -2.55
CA VAL A 118 -7.32 0.00 -1.90
C VAL A 118 -5.84 -0.03 -1.53
N PRO A 119 -5.46 -0.36 -0.29
CA PRO A 119 -4.06 -0.57 0.01
C PRO A 119 -3.46 -1.58 -0.99
N PRO A 120 -2.25 -1.34 -1.52
CA PRO A 120 -1.54 -2.30 -2.35
C PRO A 120 -1.63 -3.72 -1.78
N PRO A 121 -1.66 -4.78 -2.61
CA PRO A 121 -1.66 -6.15 -2.12
C PRO A 121 -0.55 -6.32 -1.08
N ILE A 122 -0.97 -6.62 0.16
CA ILE A 122 -0.04 -6.58 1.28
C ILE A 122 0.85 -7.84 1.23
N VAL A 123 2.03 -7.71 0.63
CA VAL A 123 3.01 -8.80 0.58
C VAL A 123 3.94 -8.68 1.79
N TRP A 124 3.81 -9.65 2.70
CA TRP A 124 4.62 -9.76 3.90
C TRP A 124 5.71 -10.82 3.72
N ASN A 125 6.96 -10.39 3.80
CA ASN A 125 8.12 -11.29 3.76
C ASN A 125 8.67 -11.49 5.16
N SER A 126 8.89 -12.75 5.57
CA SER A 126 9.59 -13.04 6.83
C SER A 126 11.05 -12.59 6.72
N ILE A 127 11.53 -11.81 7.68
CA ILE A 127 12.95 -11.41 7.77
C ILE A 127 13.72 -12.19 8.84
N GLY A 128 13.04 -13.05 9.59
CA GLY A 128 13.66 -13.95 10.56
C GLY A 128 13.03 -13.86 11.95
N CYS A 129 13.65 -14.59 12.88
CA CYS A 129 13.30 -14.60 14.29
C CYS A 129 14.25 -13.68 15.07
N TYR A 130 13.68 -12.86 15.94
CA TYR A 130 14.41 -11.92 16.77
C TYR A 130 14.09 -12.19 18.25
N THR A 131 15.08 -11.99 19.12
CA THR A 131 14.87 -12.03 20.57
C THR A 131 14.06 -10.83 20.99
N ASP A 132 13.03 -11.05 21.80
CA ASP A 132 12.18 -10.00 22.33
C ASP A 132 12.11 -10.06 23.85
N SER A 133 11.81 -8.94 24.50
CA SER A 133 11.61 -8.90 25.95
C SER A 133 10.52 -7.90 26.33
N THR A 134 9.79 -8.22 27.40
CA THR A 134 8.77 -7.34 27.99
C THR A 134 9.36 -6.00 28.45
N SER A 135 10.63 -5.98 28.87
CA SER A 135 11.34 -4.77 29.30
C SER A 135 11.95 -3.97 28.15
N SER A 136 12.15 -4.56 26.97
CA SER A 136 12.75 -3.92 25.81
C SER A 136 12.24 -4.53 24.52
N ARG A 137 11.00 -4.18 24.19
CA ARG A 137 10.29 -4.65 22.99
C ARG A 137 11.03 -4.28 21.70
N THR A 138 11.26 -5.24 20.81
CA THR A 138 11.95 -5.09 19.50
C THR A 138 11.25 -4.09 18.57
N LEU A 139 9.93 -4.07 18.57
CA LEU A 139 9.08 -3.10 17.88
C LEU A 139 8.17 -2.46 18.96
N ARG A 140 7.65 -1.24 18.80
CA ARG A 140 7.07 -0.50 19.97
C ARG A 140 5.78 0.26 19.70
N THR A 141 5.33 0.33 18.45
CA THR A 141 4.29 1.28 18.07
C THR A 141 2.86 0.81 18.34
N ALA A 142 2.52 -0.44 18.01
CA ALA A 142 1.15 -0.95 18.13
C ALA A 142 1.16 -2.44 18.46
N SER A 143 0.23 -2.87 19.31
CA SER A 143 0.12 -4.25 19.81
C SER A 143 -1.34 -4.63 20.06
N PHE A 144 -1.71 -5.90 19.84
CA PHE A 144 -2.96 -6.48 20.33
C PHE A 144 -2.73 -7.90 20.83
N THR A 145 -3.63 -8.38 21.70
CA THR A 145 -3.61 -9.76 22.20
C THR A 145 -4.94 -10.44 21.90
N SER A 146 -4.90 -11.74 21.65
CA SER A 146 -6.10 -12.56 21.46
C SER A 146 -5.82 -13.97 21.93
N VAL A 147 -6.74 -14.56 22.68
CA VAL A 147 -6.66 -15.96 23.12
C VAL A 147 -7.13 -16.93 22.04
N ASN A 148 -8.05 -16.49 21.17
CA ASN A 148 -8.74 -17.35 20.21
C ASN A 148 -8.36 -17.05 18.75
N ASN A 149 -7.71 -15.92 18.48
CA ASN A 149 -7.41 -15.46 17.14
C ASN A 149 -5.99 -14.88 17.03
N MET A 150 -5.02 -15.62 17.58
CA MET A 150 -3.61 -15.26 17.50
C MET A 150 -2.93 -15.92 16.31
N THR A 151 -3.25 -15.44 15.10
CA THR A 151 -2.70 -15.97 13.86
C THR A 151 -1.77 -14.97 13.19
N VAL A 152 -0.84 -15.49 12.39
CA VAL A 152 0.02 -14.66 11.53
C VAL A 152 -0.82 -13.77 10.61
N ALA A 153 -1.93 -14.27 10.09
CA ALA A 153 -2.84 -13.51 9.23
C ALA A 153 -3.52 -12.36 9.99
N ALA A 154 -4.02 -12.61 11.21
CA ALA A 154 -4.61 -11.57 12.05
C ALA A 154 -3.60 -10.48 12.41
N CYS A 155 -2.37 -10.85 12.76
CA CYS A 155 -1.29 -9.90 13.04
C CYS A 155 -0.95 -9.03 11.82
N LYS A 156 -0.76 -9.65 10.67
CA LYS A 156 -0.51 -8.97 9.40
C LYS A 156 -1.65 -8.02 9.00
N SER A 157 -2.90 -8.37 9.31
CA SER A 157 -4.06 -7.53 9.04
C SER A 157 -4.16 -6.34 10.00
N TYR A 158 -3.91 -6.54 11.30
CA TYR A 158 -3.89 -5.46 12.28
C TYR A 158 -2.77 -4.46 11.99
N CYS A 159 -1.60 -4.97 11.60
CA CYS A 159 -0.45 -4.14 11.26
C CYS A 159 -0.49 -3.60 9.82
N ALA A 160 -1.63 -3.69 9.12
CA ALA A 160 -1.79 -3.07 7.80
C ALA A 160 -1.57 -1.55 7.91
N GLY A 161 -0.52 -1.05 7.26
CA GLY A 161 -0.08 0.35 7.37
C GLY A 161 1.19 0.56 8.20
N TYR A 162 1.74 -0.48 8.83
CA TYR A 162 3.07 -0.46 9.43
C TYR A 162 4.12 -1.17 8.53
N PRO A 163 5.38 -0.71 8.53
CA PRO A 163 6.46 -1.35 7.77
C PRO A 163 6.83 -2.75 8.26
N TYR A 164 6.58 -3.04 9.54
CA TYR A 164 6.88 -4.32 10.16
C TYR A 164 5.69 -4.83 10.98
N ALA A 165 5.53 -6.15 10.98
CA ALA A 165 4.63 -6.86 11.86
C ALA A 165 5.41 -7.97 12.57
N GLY A 166 5.19 -8.15 13.87
CA GLY A 166 5.84 -9.20 14.66
C GLY A 166 4.82 -10.13 15.30
N VAL A 167 4.99 -11.44 15.09
CA VAL A 167 4.22 -12.46 15.80
C VAL A 167 5.11 -13.12 16.84
N GLU A 168 4.70 -13.04 18.11
CA GLU A 168 5.43 -13.59 19.24
C GLU A 168 4.98 -15.03 19.54
N TYR A 169 5.93 -15.94 19.73
CA TYR A 169 5.70 -17.30 20.21
C TYR A 169 6.41 -17.52 21.55
N ALA A 170 5.71 -18.11 22.52
CA ALA A 170 6.33 -18.53 23.77
C ALA A 170 6.84 -19.98 23.66
N ARG A 171 8.14 -20.20 23.88
CA ARG A 171 8.68 -21.51 24.28
C ARG A 171 9.60 -21.35 25.50
N VAL A 172 9.08 -21.83 26.62
CA VAL A 172 9.73 -22.34 27.85
C VAL A 172 10.74 -21.45 28.61
N SER A 173 11.36 -20.41 28.05
CA SER A 173 12.19 -19.45 28.84
C SER A 173 12.50 -18.12 28.14
N TYR A 174 12.22 -17.98 26.84
CA TYR A 174 12.50 -16.76 26.07
C TYR A 174 11.34 -16.43 25.14
N LEU A 175 11.15 -15.12 24.90
CA LEU A 175 10.19 -14.60 23.95
C LEU A 175 10.91 -14.40 22.61
N TYR A 176 10.41 -15.05 21.57
CA TYR A 176 10.92 -14.89 20.21
C TYR A 176 9.81 -14.30 19.33
N THR A 177 10.17 -13.30 18.53
CA THR A 177 9.27 -12.68 17.56
C THR A 177 9.72 -13.01 16.15
N ILE A 178 8.82 -13.58 15.35
CA ILE A 178 8.99 -13.64 13.89
C ILE A 178 8.58 -12.29 13.32
N ILE A 179 9.54 -11.59 12.72
CA ILE A 179 9.29 -10.28 12.11
C ILE A 179 9.05 -10.46 10.62
N TYR A 180 7.98 -9.84 10.14
CA TYR A 180 7.66 -9.69 8.74
C TYR A 180 7.92 -8.25 8.34
N ARG A 181 8.59 -8.05 7.19
CA ARG A 181 8.68 -6.75 6.54
C ARG A 181 7.60 -6.60 5.47
N TYR A 182 7.04 -5.41 5.39
CA TYR A 182 6.16 -5.01 4.31
C TYR A 182 6.99 -4.75 3.05
N SER A 183 6.63 -5.39 1.93
CA SER A 183 7.47 -5.37 0.72
C SER A 183 7.53 -4.02 0.00
N SER A 184 6.77 -3.01 0.43
CA SER A 184 6.62 -1.76 -0.32
C SER A 184 6.91 -0.46 0.44
N THR A 185 7.52 -0.57 1.62
CA THR A 185 8.04 0.59 2.37
C THR A 185 9.55 0.49 2.48
N ASN A 186 10.26 1.50 1.95
CA ASN A 186 11.65 1.79 2.33
C ASN A 186 11.74 2.62 3.63
N ASP A 187 10.59 2.92 4.28
CA ASP A 187 10.53 3.73 5.50
C ASP A 187 10.55 2.87 6.78
N THR A 188 11.23 3.40 7.80
CA THR A 188 11.58 2.75 9.07
C THR A 188 10.62 3.12 10.21
N PHE A 189 9.52 2.37 10.36
CA PHE A 189 8.64 2.44 11.54
C PHE A 189 8.18 1.03 11.96
N TYR A 190 8.05 0.74 13.25
CA TYR A 190 8.15 -0.62 13.81
C TYR A 190 7.04 -0.98 14.83
N ALA A 191 6.18 -2.00 14.61
CA ALA A 191 5.11 -2.45 15.53
C ALA A 191 5.22 -3.92 16.05
N LEU A 192 5.02 -4.18 17.37
CA LEU A 192 5.16 -5.52 18.03
C LEU A 192 3.93 -5.89 18.83
N GLN A 193 3.74 -7.19 19.06
CA GLN A 193 2.83 -7.74 20.05
C GLN A 193 3.54 -8.17 21.35
N SER A 194 2.81 -8.12 22.48
CA SER A 194 3.17 -8.65 23.79
C SER A 194 2.19 -9.76 24.23
N LEU A 195 2.64 -10.99 24.46
CA LEU A 195 1.95 -11.95 25.33
C LEU A 195 2.22 -11.56 26.78
N ASN A 196 1.14 -11.39 27.54
CA ASN A 196 1.20 -11.25 28.97
C ASN A 196 1.60 -12.61 29.57
N SER A 197 2.81 -12.70 30.12
CA SER A 197 3.26 -13.84 30.92
C SER A 197 2.47 -13.85 32.23
N GLY A 198 1.30 -14.47 32.21
CA GLY A 198 0.48 -14.60 33.40
C GLY A 198 -0.67 -15.56 33.18
N VAL A 199 -0.37 -16.85 32.99
CA VAL A 199 -1.02 -17.99 33.67
C VAL A 199 -0.11 -19.22 33.46
N LEU A 200 0.68 -19.54 34.48
CA LEU A 200 0.91 -20.85 35.12
C LEU A 200 2.15 -20.73 36.02
#